data_AF-A0A382MLJ0-F1
#
_entry.id   AF-A0A382MLJ0-F1
#
_cell.length_a   1.000
_cell.length_b   1.000
_cell.length_c   1.000
_cell.angle_alpha   90.00
_cell.angle_beta   90.00
_cell.angle_gamma   90.00
#
_symmetry.space_group_name_H-M   'P 1'
#
loop_
_entity.id
_entity.type
_entity.pdbx_description
1 polymer ?
#
loop_
_entity_poly.entity_id
_entity_poly.type
_entity_poly.pdbx_seq_one_letter_code
_entity_poly.pdbx_strand_id
1 'polypeptide(L)'
;MKPIDLSKLQVYPLTERDSLAGIEETLIDPATSPAELSPANHEHLERCASNIRSARKAGASVMCIFGAHLIKNGAQALLDRLMAKGWITYLATNGASVIHDWEWAHHGRSTECVRSN
;
A
#
# COMPACT_ATOMS: atom_id res chain seq x y z
N MET A 1 -27.30 -16.91 -9.88
CA MET A 1 -27.42 -15.59 -10.55
C MET A 1 -27.29 -15.81 -12.06
N LYS A 2 -28.02 -15.03 -12.89
CA LYS A 2 -27.76 -15.02 -14.33
C LYS A 2 -26.40 -14.33 -14.58
N PRO A 3 -25.56 -14.83 -15.52
CA PRO A 3 -24.31 -14.17 -15.88
C PRO A 3 -24.56 -12.74 -16.38
N ILE A 4 -23.66 -11.81 -16.04
CA ILE A 4 -23.67 -10.45 -16.56
C ILE A 4 -23.29 -10.49 -18.04
N ASP A 5 -24.05 -9.79 -18.90
CA ASP A 5 -23.76 -9.66 -20.32
C ASP A 5 -22.72 -8.55 -20.56
N LEU A 6 -21.45 -8.94 -20.68
CA LEU A 6 -20.33 -8.02 -20.82
C LEU A 6 -20.34 -7.25 -22.15
N SER A 7 -21.13 -7.67 -23.15
CA SER A 7 -21.24 -6.95 -24.43
C SER A 7 -21.90 -5.58 -24.30
N LYS A 8 -22.61 -5.35 -23.18
CA LYS A 8 -23.30 -4.09 -22.87
C LYS A 8 -22.50 -3.19 -21.91
N LEU A 9 -21.28 -3.58 -21.55
CA LEU A 9 -20.45 -2.80 -20.64
C LEU A 9 -20.01 -1.49 -21.31
N GLN A 10 -20.33 -0.37 -20.69
CA GLN A 10 -19.77 0.93 -21.05
C GLN A 10 -18.58 1.21 -20.13
N VAL A 11 -17.42 1.49 -20.73
CA VAL A 11 -16.18 1.81 -20.02
C VAL A 11 -15.81 3.25 -20.29
N TYR A 12 -15.36 3.94 -19.25
CA TYR A 12 -14.92 5.34 -19.33
C TYR A 12 -13.42 5.43 -19.10
N PRO A 13 -12.74 6.41 -19.71
CA PRO A 13 -11.34 6.66 -19.40
C PRO A 13 -11.16 6.97 -17.92
N LEU A 14 -10.16 6.34 -17.29
CA LEU A 14 -9.85 6.56 -15.88
C LEU A 14 -9.50 8.02 -15.56
N THR A 15 -8.94 8.74 -16.53
CA THR A 15 -8.63 10.17 -16.44
C THR A 15 -9.86 11.05 -16.22
N GLU A 16 -11.06 10.56 -16.55
CA GLU A 16 -12.34 11.27 -16.32
C GLU A 16 -12.90 11.00 -14.91
N ARG A 17 -12.36 10.02 -14.17
CA ARG A 17 -12.81 9.70 -12.82
C ARG A 17 -12.39 10.80 -11.84
N ASP A 18 -13.37 11.29 -11.06
CA ASP A 18 -13.07 12.16 -9.93
C ASP A 18 -12.27 11.39 -8.86
N SER A 19 -10.97 11.68 -8.82
CA SER A 19 -10.01 11.05 -7.91
C SER A 19 -9.61 12.08 -6.85
N LEU A 20 -9.82 11.71 -5.59
CA LEU A 20 -9.77 12.58 -4.41
C LEU A 20 -8.35 12.80 -3.86
N ALA A 21 -7.35 12.09 -4.37
CA ALA A 21 -5.97 12.22 -3.94
C ALA A 21 -4.97 12.13 -5.11
N GLY A 22 -3.93 12.94 -5.07
CA GLY A 22 -2.73 12.94 -5.90
C GLY A 22 -1.52 12.35 -5.17
N ILE A 23 -0.52 11.92 -5.93
CA ILE A 23 0.65 11.22 -5.41
C ILE A 23 1.62 12.18 -4.71
N GLU A 24 1.74 13.40 -5.21
CA GLU A 24 2.68 14.41 -4.70
C GLU A 24 2.38 14.81 -3.25
N GLU A 25 1.10 14.88 -2.87
CA GLU A 25 0.67 15.17 -1.50
C GLU A 25 0.58 13.94 -0.60
N THR A 26 0.50 12.74 -1.19
CA THR A 26 0.22 11.50 -0.45
C THR A 26 1.48 10.70 -0.15
N LEU A 27 2.47 10.73 -1.04
CA LEU A 27 3.66 9.89 -0.96
C LEU A 27 4.45 10.17 0.33
N ILE A 28 4.73 9.11 1.09
CA ILE A 28 5.58 9.21 2.28
C ILE A 28 7.04 9.07 1.85
N ASP A 29 7.82 10.14 2.01
CA ASP A 29 9.27 10.09 1.82
C ASP A 29 9.92 9.24 2.95
N PRO A 30 10.61 8.14 2.63
CA PRO A 30 11.33 7.31 3.60
C PRO A 30 12.43 8.01 4.40
N ALA A 31 12.85 9.22 3.98
CA ALA A 31 13.78 10.06 4.72
C ALA A 31 13.10 10.94 5.79
N THR A 32 11.77 11.07 5.74
CA THR A 32 11.01 11.83 6.74
C THR A 32 11.05 11.15 8.10
N SER A 33 11.37 11.92 9.14
CA SER A 33 11.31 11.43 10.51
C SER A 33 9.88 11.01 10.87
N PRO A 34 9.66 9.81 11.43
CA PRO A 34 8.34 9.38 11.84
C PRO A 34 7.84 10.23 13.01
N ALA A 35 6.52 10.34 13.15
CA ALA A 35 5.89 10.94 14.32
C ALA A 35 6.26 10.17 15.60
N GLU A 36 6.24 10.87 16.73
CA GLU A 36 6.45 10.22 18.04
C GLU A 36 5.40 9.14 18.29
N LEU A 37 5.88 7.99 18.76
CA LEU A 37 5.03 6.86 19.10
C LEU A 37 4.66 6.91 20.58
N SER A 38 3.45 6.45 20.91
CA SER A 38 3.11 6.15 22.30
C SER A 38 4.05 5.05 22.84
N PRO A 39 4.29 4.99 24.17
CA PRO A 39 5.13 3.95 24.76
C PRO A 39 4.74 2.52 24.35
N ALA A 40 3.42 2.25 24.26
CA ALA A 40 2.91 0.94 23.83
C ALA A 40 3.27 0.64 22.36
N ASN A 41 3.13 1.62 21.46
CA ASN A 41 3.49 1.45 20.06
C ASN A 41 5.01 1.30 19.87
N HIS A 42 5.81 1.98 20.70
CA HIS A 42 7.26 1.81 20.70
C HIS A 42 7.66 0.37 21.09
N GLU A 43 7.02 -0.22 22.11
CA GLU A 43 7.27 -1.61 22.48
C GLU A 43 6.90 -2.59 21.35
N HIS A 44 5.76 -2.36 20.69
CA HIS A 44 5.36 -3.16 19.53
C HIS A 44 6.35 -3.05 18.36
N LEU A 45 6.86 -1.84 18.09
CA LEU A 45 7.86 -1.59 17.07
C LEU A 45 9.16 -2.35 17.37
N GLU A 46 9.69 -2.23 18.58
CA GLU A 46 10.94 -2.90 18.97
C GLU A 46 10.82 -4.42 18.89
N ARG A 47 9.70 -4.97 19.35
CA ARG A 47 9.41 -6.40 19.23
C ARG A 47 9.34 -6.84 17.76
N CYS A 48 8.65 -6.08 16.91
CA CYS A 48 8.56 -6.37 15.47
C CYS A 48 9.95 -6.35 14.82
N ALA A 49 10.74 -5.31 15.07
CA ALA A 49 12.11 -5.18 14.54
C ALA A 49 13.02 -6.32 15.02
N SER A 50 12.92 -6.73 16.29
CA SER A 50 13.68 -7.86 16.84
C SER A 50 13.31 -9.18 16.17
N ASN A 51 12.02 -9.42 15.94
CA ASN A 51 11.53 -10.63 15.27
C ASN A 51 12.03 -10.69 13.81
N ILE A 52 11.97 -9.58 13.08
CA ILE A 52 12.48 -9.49 11.70
C ILE A 52 13.98 -9.76 11.66
N ARG A 53 14.77 -9.16 12.57
CA ARG A 53 16.23 -9.43 12.67
C ARG A 53 16.51 -10.91 12.93
N SER A 54 15.75 -11.53 13.83
CA SER A 54 15.91 -12.94 14.19
C SER A 54 15.56 -13.87 13.03
N ALA A 55 14.46 -13.60 12.33
CA ALA A 55 14.07 -14.34 11.12
C ALA A 55 15.15 -14.27 10.04
N ARG A 56 15.70 -13.07 9.78
CA ARG A 56 16.81 -12.89 8.83
C ARG A 56 18.06 -13.66 9.23
N LYS A 57 18.45 -13.61 10.51
CA LYS A 57 19.61 -14.37 11.01
C LYS A 57 19.44 -15.88 10.83
N ALA A 58 18.20 -16.37 10.94
CA ALA A 58 17.87 -17.77 10.72
C ALA A 58 17.68 -18.15 9.24
N GLY A 59 17.84 -17.21 8.29
CA GLY A 59 17.57 -17.45 6.87
C GLY A 59 16.08 -17.65 6.55
N ALA A 60 15.19 -17.25 7.46
CA ALA A 60 13.74 -17.37 7.28
C ALA A 60 13.17 -16.19 6.48
N SER A 61 12.04 -16.44 5.83
CA SER A 61 11.29 -15.44 5.09
C SER A 61 10.51 -14.50 6.01
N VAL A 62 10.31 -13.24 5.58
CA VAL A 62 9.51 -12.24 6.30
C VAL A 62 8.40 -11.75 5.37
N MET A 63 7.15 -12.09 5.70
CA MET A 63 5.98 -11.68 4.94
C MET A 63 5.27 -10.50 5.62
N CYS A 64 5.03 -9.42 4.89
CA CYS A 64 4.18 -8.33 5.33
C CYS A 64 2.77 -8.52 4.76
N ILE A 65 1.79 -8.66 5.66
CA ILE A 65 0.38 -8.79 5.30
C ILE A 65 -0.32 -7.48 5.62
N PHE A 66 -0.96 -6.85 4.63
CA PHE A 66 -1.58 -5.53 4.79
C PHE A 66 -2.82 -5.36 3.90
N GLY A 67 -3.67 -4.40 4.24
CA GLY A 67 -4.81 -3.99 3.41
C GLY A 67 -4.52 -2.72 2.60
N ALA A 68 -5.43 -2.41 1.67
CA ALA A 68 -5.39 -1.29 0.72
C ALA A 68 -4.87 0.05 1.28
N HIS A 69 -5.21 0.39 2.52
CA HIS A 69 -4.91 1.68 3.11
C HIS A 69 -3.41 1.97 3.23
N LEU A 70 -2.56 0.94 3.27
CA LEU A 70 -1.11 1.15 3.32
C LEU A 70 -0.61 1.82 2.04
N ILE A 71 -1.02 1.31 0.88
CA ILE A 71 -0.65 1.87 -0.44
C ILE A 71 -1.46 3.13 -0.74
N LYS A 72 -2.75 3.14 -0.40
CA LYS A 72 -3.60 4.33 -0.55
C LYS A 72 -3.01 5.54 0.16
N ASN A 73 -2.35 5.34 1.30
CA ASN A 73 -1.75 6.41 2.09
C ASN A 73 -0.25 6.62 1.81
N GLY A 74 0.25 6.17 0.65
CA GLY A 74 1.57 6.58 0.17
C GLY A 74 2.77 5.81 0.72
N ALA A 75 2.57 4.67 1.38
CA ALA A 75 3.66 3.92 2.00
C ALA A 75 4.45 3.00 1.03
N GLN A 76 4.15 3.00 -0.28
CA GLN A 76 4.81 2.16 -1.27
C GLN A 76 6.34 2.32 -1.26
N ALA A 77 6.87 3.55 -1.19
CA ALA A 77 8.32 3.78 -1.15
C ALA A 77 9.00 3.22 0.11
N LEU A 78 8.26 3.12 1.23
CA LEU A 78 8.76 2.48 2.45
C LEU A 78 8.87 0.96 2.26
N LEU A 79 7.86 0.35 1.64
CA LEU A 79 7.86 -1.08 1.32
C LEU A 79 8.99 -1.41 0.35
N ASP A 80 9.17 -0.63 -0.70
CA ASP A 80 10.27 -0.80 -1.66
C ASP A 80 11.63 -0.79 -0.98
N ARG A 81 11.86 0.17 -0.06
CA ARG A 81 13.12 0.28 0.69
C ARG A 81 13.34 -0.91 1.62
N LEU A 82 12.28 -1.41 2.26
CA LEU A 82 12.35 -2.58 3.13
C LEU A 82 12.62 -3.86 2.31
N MET A 83 11.99 -4.02 1.15
CA MET A 83 12.20 -5.15 0.26
C MET A 83 13.59 -5.12 -0.40
N ALA A 84 14.04 -3.97 -0.90
CA ALA A 84 15.36 -3.81 -1.51
C ALA A 84 16.51 -4.16 -0.55
N LYS A 85 16.30 -3.97 0.76
CA LYS A 85 17.27 -4.35 1.82
C LYS A 85 17.00 -5.75 2.41
N GLY A 86 15.99 -6.45 1.91
CA GLY A 86 15.55 -7.78 2.32
C GLY A 86 14.87 -7.84 3.69
N TRP A 87 14.54 -6.72 4.31
CA TRP A 87 13.83 -6.70 5.60
C TRP A 87 12.45 -7.32 5.50
N ILE A 88 11.81 -7.18 4.34
CA ILE A 88 10.62 -7.90 3.93
C ILE A 88 10.97 -8.69 2.67
N THR A 89 10.54 -9.94 2.58
CA THR A 89 10.79 -10.81 1.42
C THR A 89 9.52 -11.13 0.62
N TYR A 90 8.35 -11.04 1.25
CA TYR A 90 7.06 -11.25 0.60
C TYR A 90 6.03 -10.21 1.04
N LEU A 91 5.12 -9.88 0.13
CA LEU A 91 3.94 -9.07 0.40
C LEU A 91 2.70 -9.94 0.19
N ALA A 92 1.72 -9.81 1.07
CA ALA A 92 0.38 -10.37 0.87
C ALA A 92 -0.66 -9.28 1.12
N THR A 93 -1.55 -9.09 0.17
CA THR A 93 -2.53 -8.01 0.23
C THR A 93 -3.80 -8.34 -0.54
N ASN A 94 -4.80 -7.46 -0.47
CA ASN A 94 -6.05 -7.58 -1.20
C ASN A 94 -5.99 -6.85 -2.56
N GLY A 95 -6.97 -7.12 -3.43
CA GLY A 95 -7.01 -6.54 -4.77
C GLY A 95 -7.06 -5.00 -4.79
N ALA A 96 -7.64 -4.38 -3.76
CA ALA A 96 -7.72 -2.93 -3.67
C ALA A 96 -6.34 -2.27 -3.49
N SER A 97 -5.39 -2.91 -2.80
CA SER A 97 -4.00 -2.41 -2.76
C SER A 97 -3.36 -2.35 -4.15
N VAL A 98 -3.58 -3.38 -4.97
CA VAL A 98 -3.03 -3.46 -6.33
C VAL A 98 -3.63 -2.39 -7.23
N ILE A 99 -4.93 -2.11 -7.07
CA ILE A 99 -5.59 -1.01 -7.78
C ILE A 99 -4.95 0.33 -7.41
N HIS A 100 -4.79 0.63 -6.11
CA HIS A 100 -4.14 1.87 -5.68
C HIS A 100 -2.70 1.99 -6.20
N ASP A 101 -1.91 0.93 -6.10
CA ASP A 101 -0.52 0.92 -6.57
C ASP A 101 -0.43 1.24 -8.07
N TRP A 102 -1.27 0.57 -8.87
CA TRP A 102 -1.31 0.78 -10.31
C TRP A 102 -1.81 2.19 -10.68
N GLU A 103 -2.85 2.70 -10.02
CA GLU A 103 -3.37 4.05 -10.28
C GLU A 103 -2.34 5.14 -9.98
N TRP A 104 -1.61 5.01 -8.86
CA TRP A 104 -0.49 5.88 -8.52
C TRP A 104 0.58 5.87 -9.60
N ALA A 105 1.01 4.68 -10.03
CA ALA A 105 2.05 4.54 -11.05
C ALA A 105 1.59 5.02 -12.44
N HIS A 106 0.30 4.83 -12.79
CA HIS A 106 -0.21 5.09 -14.12
C HIS A 106 -0.51 6.57 -14.37
N HIS A 107 -1.15 7.25 -13.41
CA HIS A 107 -1.57 8.64 -13.61
C HIS A 107 -1.45 9.52 -12.35
N GLY A 108 -0.75 9.05 -11.31
CA GLY A 108 -0.44 9.84 -10.12
C GLY A 108 -1.65 10.25 -9.27
N ARG A 109 -2.82 9.61 -9.43
CA ARG A 109 -4.03 9.93 -8.66
C ARG A 109 -4.73 8.66 -8.20
N SER A 110 -5.48 8.71 -7.11
CA SER A 110 -6.26 7.57 -6.63
C SER A 110 -7.41 8.02 -5.73
N THR A 111 -8.14 7.06 -5.14
CA THR A 111 -9.32 7.25 -4.29
C THR A 111 -10.52 7.79 -5.07
N GLU A 112 -11.39 6.91 -5.52
CA GLU A 112 -12.65 7.32 -6.15
C GLU A 112 -13.60 8.01 -5.16
N CYS A 113 -14.39 8.95 -5.67
CA CYS A 113 -15.53 9.49 -4.96
C CYS A 113 -16.74 8.56 -5.11
N VAL A 114 -16.95 7.65 -4.15
CA VAL A 114 -18.10 6.71 -4.18
C VAL A 114 -19.44 7.44 -4.14
N ARG A 115 -19.51 8.63 -3.52
CA ARG A 115 -20.75 9.41 -3.42
C ARG A 115 -21.22 9.97 -4.77
N SER A 116 -20.31 10.25 -5.68
CA SER A 116 -20.64 10.84 -6.99
C SER A 116 -21.00 9.81 -8.06
N ASN A 117 -20.90 8.51 -7.74
CA ASN A 117 -21.19 7.40 -8.65
C ASN A 117 -22.67 6.98 -8.62
#